data_AF-A0A0V8DFY0-F1
#
_entry.id   AF-A0A0V8DFY0-F1
#
_cell.length_a   1.000
_cell.length_b   1.000
_cell.length_c   1.000
_cell.angle_alpha   90.00
_cell.angle_beta   90.00
_cell.angle_gamma   90.00
#
_symmetry.space_group_name_H-M   'P 1'
#
loop_
_entity.id
_entity.type
_entity.pdbx_description
1 polymer ?
#
loop_
_entity_poly.entity_id
_entity_poly.type
_entity_poly.pdbx_seq_one_letter_code
_entity_poly.pdbx_strand_id
1 'polypeptide(L)'
;MKNKKIIPLLIVSIFILGGCANSQSDMDKSNHKWSQKDKTPSEELAKSVLTSSIKEQLKTDNIKFDHGSFIVNNNNNDLAIINVVDPYAKNEIDIQGRPYLGEAVLPKSIQNNEKDNKDEKVIPQFGWGQKSNLKGFYKKAYTKGFLLNSKLIGGVKDFNDSGSNMENIFTQTVWASEANDSSSKGQKYFENMIHKVQDKNMIIKYRVKALYDGSNLVPSGTEIEAKSDDFSLEIHVFIPNVQPNIKVDYKTGQVTEVK
;
A
#
# COMPACT_ATOMS: atom_id res chain seq x y z
N MET A 1 -4.58 67.40 -2.41
CA MET A 1 -4.12 66.26 -3.25
C MET A 1 -4.71 64.98 -2.65
N LYS A 2 -5.36 64.15 -3.47
CA LYS A 2 -6.26 63.05 -3.05
C LYS A 2 -5.48 61.80 -2.60
N ASN A 3 -5.75 61.31 -1.39
CA ASN A 3 -5.24 60.03 -0.89
C ASN A 3 -5.98 58.86 -1.56
N LYS A 4 -5.28 58.09 -2.40
CA LYS A 4 -5.78 56.82 -2.94
C LYS A 4 -5.48 55.69 -1.96
N LYS A 5 -6.53 55.08 -1.40
CA LYS A 5 -6.45 53.80 -0.67
C LYS A 5 -6.20 52.67 -1.68
N ILE A 6 -5.15 51.89 -1.45
CA ILE A 6 -4.86 50.67 -2.21
C ILE A 6 -5.56 49.51 -1.47
N ILE A 7 -6.51 48.86 -2.13
CA ILE A 7 -7.17 47.64 -1.67
C ILE A 7 -6.37 46.47 -2.27
N PRO A 8 -5.87 45.50 -1.48
CA PRO A 8 -5.22 44.33 -2.04
C PRO A 8 -6.31 43.37 -2.57
N LEU A 9 -6.22 43.04 -3.85
CA LEU A 9 -7.08 42.09 -4.52
C LEU A 9 -6.62 40.66 -4.14
N LEU A 10 -7.41 39.97 -3.35
CA LEU A 10 -7.14 38.59 -2.92
C LEU A 10 -7.67 37.65 -4.01
N ILE A 11 -6.78 37.18 -4.89
CA ILE A 11 -7.11 36.22 -5.94
C ILE A 11 -7.16 34.82 -5.30
N VAL A 12 -8.37 34.33 -5.06
CA VAL A 12 -8.61 32.92 -4.68
C VAL A 12 -8.67 32.11 -5.98
N SER A 13 -7.56 31.47 -6.34
CA SER A 13 -7.52 30.49 -7.43
C SER A 13 -8.13 29.17 -6.95
N ILE A 14 -9.38 28.92 -7.34
CA ILE A 14 -10.02 27.61 -7.23
C ILE A 14 -9.39 26.71 -8.29
N PHE A 15 -8.49 25.82 -7.86
CA PHE A 15 -7.97 24.74 -8.71
C PHE A 15 -9.00 23.60 -8.74
N ILE A 16 -9.74 23.51 -9.85
CA ILE A 16 -10.53 22.33 -10.18
C ILE A 16 -9.54 21.25 -10.66
N LEU A 17 -9.18 20.33 -9.75
CA LEU A 17 -8.43 19.13 -10.09
C LEU A 17 -9.34 18.20 -10.91
N GLY A 18 -9.27 18.31 -12.23
CA GLY A 18 -9.77 17.32 -13.17
C GLY A 18 -8.89 16.07 -13.08
N GLY A 19 -9.29 15.10 -12.26
CA GLY A 19 -8.70 13.77 -12.25
C GLY A 19 -9.06 13.02 -13.53
N CYS A 20 -8.06 12.74 -14.37
CA CYS A 20 -8.21 11.74 -15.43
C CYS A 20 -8.19 10.35 -14.78
N ALA A 21 -9.38 9.76 -14.64
CA ALA A 21 -9.54 8.36 -14.28
C ALA A 21 -9.22 7.49 -15.50
N ASN A 22 -8.15 6.68 -15.42
CA ASN A 22 -7.98 5.57 -16.34
C ASN A 22 -8.94 4.45 -15.90
N SER A 23 -9.99 4.24 -16.70
CA SER A 23 -11.01 3.23 -16.50
C SER A 23 -10.48 1.84 -16.86
N GLN A 24 -10.65 0.91 -15.93
CA GLN A 24 -10.57 -0.51 -16.18
C GLN A 24 -11.89 -0.92 -16.86
N SER A 25 -11.78 -1.43 -18.08
CA SER A 25 -12.83 -1.98 -18.97
C SER A 25 -14.22 -2.16 -18.34
N ASP A 26 -15.16 -1.34 -18.83
CA ASP A 26 -16.60 -1.45 -18.60
C ASP A 26 -17.16 -2.79 -19.09
N MET A 27 -17.37 -3.72 -18.16
CA MET A 27 -18.37 -4.77 -18.30
C MET A 27 -19.04 -5.03 -16.96
N ASP A 28 -19.95 -4.13 -16.56
CA ASP A 28 -21.13 -4.54 -15.78
C ASP A 28 -22.28 -3.56 -16.02
N LYS A 29 -23.22 -3.94 -16.90
CA LYS A 29 -24.49 -3.23 -17.12
C LYS A 29 -25.47 -3.55 -15.99
N SER A 30 -25.17 -3.06 -14.78
CA SER A 30 -26.16 -2.91 -13.72
C SER A 30 -25.93 -1.61 -12.97
N ASN A 31 -26.98 -0.81 -12.77
CA ASN A 31 -26.96 0.49 -12.06
C ASN A 31 -26.70 0.33 -10.53
N HIS A 32 -25.87 -0.62 -10.12
CA HIS A 32 -25.57 -0.86 -8.72
C HIS A 32 -24.58 0.21 -8.22
N LYS A 33 -25.11 1.23 -7.55
CA LYS A 33 -24.28 2.27 -6.92
C LYS A 33 -23.69 1.72 -5.62
N TRP A 34 -22.42 1.31 -5.66
CA TRP A 34 -21.68 0.85 -4.48
C TRP A 34 -21.44 1.99 -3.49
N SER A 35 -21.70 1.71 -2.21
CA SER A 35 -21.44 2.62 -1.10
C SER A 35 -19.98 2.54 -0.62
N GLN A 36 -19.59 3.42 0.30
CA GLN A 36 -18.26 3.38 0.89
C GLN A 36 -18.00 2.07 1.67
N LYS A 37 -19.05 1.53 2.31
CA LYS A 37 -18.95 0.29 3.09
C LYS A 37 -18.63 -0.94 2.22
N ASP A 38 -18.94 -0.87 0.94
CA ASP A 38 -18.63 -1.93 -0.03
C ASP A 38 -17.18 -1.84 -0.53
N LYS A 39 -16.55 -0.67 -0.39
CA LYS A 39 -15.21 -0.34 -0.90
C LYS A 39 -14.14 -0.27 0.19
N THR A 40 -14.52 -0.08 1.45
CA THR A 40 -13.58 0.08 2.57
C THR A 40 -13.97 -0.87 3.69
N PRO A 41 -13.03 -1.67 4.22
CA PRO A 41 -13.23 -2.47 5.42
C PRO A 41 -13.76 -1.60 6.56
N SER A 42 -14.72 -2.15 7.31
CA SER A 42 -15.11 -1.56 8.58
C SER A 42 -13.92 -1.57 9.55
N GLU A 43 -13.97 -0.70 10.56
CA GLU A 43 -12.97 -0.72 11.63
C GLU A 43 -12.93 -2.07 12.36
N GLU A 44 -14.08 -2.70 12.56
CA GLU A 44 -14.18 -4.04 13.15
C GLU A 44 -13.45 -5.09 12.31
N LEU A 45 -13.70 -5.11 11.00
CA LEU A 45 -13.02 -6.03 10.08
C LEU A 45 -11.52 -5.75 10.03
N ALA A 46 -11.12 -4.48 9.94
CA ALA A 46 -9.72 -4.06 9.96
C ALA A 46 -9.02 -4.49 11.27
N LYS A 47 -9.70 -4.39 12.43
CA LYS A 47 -9.17 -4.80 13.74
C LYS A 47 -9.08 -6.32 13.90
N SER A 48 -9.82 -7.10 13.11
CA SER A 48 -9.84 -8.57 13.23
C SER A 48 -8.47 -9.23 13.04
N VAL A 49 -7.53 -8.56 12.37
CA VAL A 49 -6.16 -9.03 12.13
C VAL A 49 -5.13 -8.45 13.11
N LEU A 50 -5.51 -7.51 13.97
CA LEU A 50 -4.64 -6.93 15.00
C LEU A 50 -4.60 -7.83 16.24
N THR A 51 -4.15 -9.07 16.05
CA THR A 51 -3.93 -10.03 17.13
C THR A 51 -2.79 -9.58 18.04
N SER A 52 -2.63 -10.20 19.21
CA SER A 52 -1.52 -9.87 20.12
C SER A 52 -0.16 -10.02 19.45
N SER A 53 0.03 -11.05 18.62
CA SER A 53 1.28 -11.25 17.87
C SER A 53 1.56 -10.12 16.87
N ILE A 54 0.53 -9.63 16.18
CA ILE A 54 0.70 -8.52 15.23
C ILE A 54 1.01 -7.21 15.96
N LYS A 55 0.36 -6.94 17.10
CA LYS A 55 0.65 -5.77 17.93
C LYS A 55 2.07 -5.79 18.49
N GLU A 56 2.55 -6.95 18.92
CA GLU A 56 3.93 -7.14 19.37
C GLU A 56 4.94 -6.83 18.25
N GLN A 57 4.66 -7.28 17.02
CA GLN A 57 5.50 -6.98 15.85
C GLN A 57 5.53 -5.49 15.49
N LEU A 58 4.41 -4.77 15.67
CA LEU A 58 4.32 -3.31 15.49
C LEU A 58 5.00 -2.50 16.61
N LYS A 59 5.37 -3.14 17.73
CA LYS A 59 6.11 -2.55 18.85
C LYS A 59 5.47 -1.27 19.43
N THR A 60 4.14 -1.15 19.36
CA THR A 60 3.40 -0.02 19.92
C THR A 60 1.96 -0.40 20.21
N ASP A 61 1.38 0.21 21.24
CA ASP A 61 -0.06 0.16 21.50
C ASP A 61 -0.82 1.29 20.81
N ASN A 62 -0.11 2.27 20.25
CA ASN A 62 -0.72 3.41 19.59
C ASN A 62 -1.04 3.11 18.13
N ILE A 63 -2.20 2.49 17.92
CA ILE A 63 -2.70 2.05 16.62
C ILE A 63 -4.09 2.66 16.43
N LYS A 64 -4.21 3.62 15.50
CA LYS A 64 -5.45 4.39 15.27
C LYS A 64 -6.03 4.08 13.90
N PHE A 65 -7.29 3.68 13.85
CA PHE A 65 -8.00 3.43 12.59
C PHE A 65 -8.11 4.71 11.74
N ASP A 66 -7.87 4.57 10.44
CA ASP A 66 -7.92 5.64 9.45
C ASP A 66 -8.32 5.07 8.08
N HIS A 67 -9.62 5.17 7.77
CA HIS A 67 -10.19 4.87 6.45
C HIS A 67 -9.80 3.49 5.88
N GLY A 68 -9.90 2.46 6.73
CA GLY A 68 -9.62 1.06 6.41
C GLY A 68 -8.23 0.59 6.88
N SER A 69 -7.27 1.51 6.98
CA SER A 69 -5.91 1.26 7.48
C SER A 69 -5.75 1.70 8.94
N PHE A 70 -4.53 1.59 9.47
CA PHE A 70 -4.17 2.13 10.78
C PHE A 70 -2.93 3.01 10.71
N ILE A 71 -2.99 4.17 11.36
CA ILE A 71 -1.81 4.96 11.72
C ILE A 71 -1.15 4.31 12.93
N VAL A 72 0.15 4.07 12.86
CA VAL A 72 0.95 3.39 13.88
C VAL A 72 1.90 4.39 14.53
N ASN A 73 2.03 4.36 15.85
CA ASN A 73 2.97 5.19 16.61
C ASN A 73 2.88 6.70 16.28
N ASN A 74 1.67 7.25 16.19
CA ASN A 74 1.44 8.64 15.75
C ASN A 74 2.05 8.97 14.38
N ASN A 75 2.15 7.98 13.49
CA ASN A 75 2.78 8.09 12.17
C ASN A 75 4.31 8.24 12.21
N ASN A 76 4.95 8.07 13.38
CA ASN A 76 6.39 8.21 13.56
C ASN A 76 7.11 6.87 13.44
N ASN A 77 8.25 6.85 12.73
CA ASN A 77 9.09 5.66 12.56
C ASN A 77 10.55 5.92 12.95
N ASP A 78 11.31 4.84 13.13
CA ASP A 78 12.73 4.88 13.52
C ASP A 78 13.70 4.91 12.33
N LEU A 79 13.20 5.07 11.11
CA LEU A 79 14.04 5.12 9.92
C LEU A 79 15.03 6.28 10.04
N ALA A 80 16.31 5.94 9.95
CA ALA A 80 17.41 6.89 9.88
C ALA A 80 17.79 7.10 8.42
N ILE A 81 17.95 8.37 8.04
CA ILE A 81 18.43 8.75 6.72
C ILE A 81 19.87 9.21 6.87
N ILE A 82 20.77 8.53 6.18
CA ILE A 82 22.17 8.91 6.11
C ILE A 82 22.38 9.48 4.71
N ASN A 83 22.73 10.76 4.61
CA ASN A 83 22.77 11.56 3.37
C ASN A 83 23.85 11.12 2.35
N VAL A 84 24.38 9.89 2.47
CA VAL A 84 25.55 9.40 1.71
C VAL A 84 25.30 8.01 1.10
N VAL A 85 24.06 7.50 1.12
CA VAL A 85 23.78 6.14 0.61
C VAL A 85 23.18 6.23 -0.78
N ASP A 86 23.83 5.59 -1.74
CA ASP A 86 23.28 5.37 -3.08
C ASP A 86 21.94 4.60 -2.99
N PRO A 87 21.03 4.77 -3.96
CA PRO A 87 19.79 4.01 -4.00
C PRO A 87 20.06 2.51 -3.93
N TYR A 88 19.34 1.82 -3.05
CA TYR A 88 19.43 0.38 -2.90
C TYR A 88 18.06 -0.18 -2.54
N ALA A 89 17.90 -1.48 -2.77
CA ALA A 89 16.73 -2.23 -2.40
C ALA A 89 17.16 -3.64 -2.01
N LYS A 90 16.51 -4.20 -0.99
CA LYS A 90 16.71 -5.58 -0.56
C LYS A 90 15.38 -6.19 -0.16
N ASN A 91 15.27 -7.50 -0.39
CA ASN A 91 14.24 -8.33 0.20
C ASN A 91 14.88 -9.28 1.23
N GLU A 92 14.11 -9.64 2.24
CA GLU A 92 14.45 -10.73 3.16
C GLU A 92 13.21 -11.61 3.35
N ILE A 93 13.46 -12.91 3.48
CA ILE A 93 12.45 -13.91 3.83
C ILE A 93 12.56 -14.24 5.32
N ASP A 94 11.47 -14.67 5.92
CA ASP A 94 11.49 -15.17 7.30
C ASP A 94 12.00 -16.62 7.38
N ILE A 95 12.04 -17.16 8.61
CA ILE A 95 12.47 -18.52 8.91
C ILE A 95 11.62 -19.62 8.25
N GLN A 96 10.42 -19.29 7.76
CA GLN A 96 9.53 -20.20 7.03
C GLN A 96 9.66 -20.03 5.51
N GLY A 97 10.58 -19.17 5.06
CA GLY A 97 10.82 -18.87 3.65
C GLY A 97 9.79 -17.92 3.03
N ARG A 98 8.97 -17.25 3.84
CA ARG A 98 7.94 -16.32 3.35
C ARG A 98 8.54 -14.92 3.16
N PRO A 99 8.12 -14.16 2.13
CA PRO A 99 8.49 -12.75 1.97
C PRO A 99 8.16 -11.96 3.23
N TYR A 100 9.16 -11.32 3.83
CA TYR A 100 9.00 -10.68 5.12
C TYR A 100 9.29 -9.19 5.08
N LEU A 101 10.46 -8.82 4.55
CA LEU A 101 10.95 -7.44 4.57
C LEU A 101 11.31 -6.98 3.17
N GLY A 102 10.84 -5.80 2.81
CA GLY A 102 11.40 -4.98 1.74
C GLY A 102 11.99 -3.72 2.34
N GLU A 103 13.25 -3.43 2.07
CA GLU A 103 13.88 -2.18 2.52
C GLU A 103 14.58 -1.51 1.36
N ALA A 104 14.43 -0.19 1.23
CA ALA A 104 15.04 0.58 0.19
C ALA A 104 15.45 1.99 0.62
N VAL A 105 16.50 2.52 -0.01
CA VAL A 105 16.64 3.96 -0.25
C VAL A 105 16.21 4.18 -1.70
N LEU A 106 15.13 4.94 -1.89
CA LEU A 106 14.52 5.06 -3.21
C LEU A 106 15.44 5.84 -4.16
N PRO A 107 15.51 5.44 -5.45
CA PRO A 107 16.16 6.25 -6.46
C PRO A 107 15.41 7.56 -6.66
N LYS A 108 16.08 8.52 -7.31
CA LYS A 108 15.40 9.71 -7.84
C LYS A 108 14.29 9.28 -8.80
N SER A 109 13.22 10.07 -8.89
CA SER A 109 12.01 9.71 -9.66
C SER A 109 12.33 9.13 -11.03
N ILE A 110 11.68 8.01 -11.32
CA ILE A 110 11.91 7.18 -12.49
C ILE A 110 10.83 7.52 -13.51
N GLN A 111 11.22 7.88 -14.73
CA GLN A 111 10.26 7.87 -15.84
C GLN A 111 9.91 6.42 -16.14
N ASN A 112 8.63 6.05 -15.98
CA ASN A 112 8.15 4.68 -16.21
C ASN A 112 8.55 4.22 -17.63
N ASN A 113 9.39 3.20 -17.70
CA ASN A 113 9.47 2.36 -18.89
C ASN A 113 8.36 1.31 -18.78
N GLU A 114 7.63 1.07 -19.88
CA GLU A 114 6.59 0.04 -19.94
C GLU A 114 7.16 -1.30 -19.48
N LYS A 115 6.48 -1.95 -18.52
CA LYS A 115 6.90 -3.27 -18.04
C LYS A 115 6.45 -4.37 -18.99
N ASP A 116 7.33 -5.33 -19.22
CA ASP A 116 7.01 -6.55 -19.96
C ASP A 116 5.88 -7.35 -19.29
N ASN A 117 4.81 -7.64 -20.05
CA ASN A 117 3.61 -8.38 -19.60
C ASN A 117 3.86 -9.85 -19.17
N LYS A 118 5.12 -10.33 -19.17
CA LYS A 118 5.46 -11.73 -18.88
C LYS A 118 5.27 -12.10 -17.40
N ASP A 119 5.44 -11.14 -16.51
CA ASP A 119 5.34 -11.37 -15.06
C ASP A 119 3.89 -11.49 -14.54
N GLU A 120 2.88 -11.18 -15.35
CA GLU A 120 1.48 -11.19 -14.91
C GLU A 120 1.00 -12.59 -14.49
N LYS A 121 1.58 -13.65 -15.08
CA LYS A 121 1.19 -15.04 -14.80
C LYS A 121 1.79 -15.60 -13.52
N VAL A 122 2.81 -14.94 -12.95
CA VAL A 122 3.47 -15.40 -11.73
C VAL A 122 2.62 -15.03 -10.52
N ILE A 123 2.30 -16.03 -9.71
CA ILE A 123 1.51 -15.93 -8.50
C ILE A 123 2.40 -16.10 -7.25
N PRO A 124 2.04 -15.47 -6.11
CA PRO A 124 2.68 -15.73 -4.83
C PRO A 124 2.75 -17.23 -4.48
N GLN A 125 3.88 -17.66 -3.92
CA GLN A 125 4.10 -19.05 -3.51
C GLN A 125 3.19 -19.46 -2.34
N PHE A 126 2.92 -18.56 -1.40
CA PHE A 126 2.25 -18.87 -0.14
C PHE A 126 0.80 -18.38 -0.12
N GLY A 127 -0.11 -19.28 0.24
CA GLY A 127 -1.49 -18.93 0.56
C GLY A 127 -2.31 -18.39 -0.61
N TRP A 128 -1.96 -18.69 -1.86
CA TRP A 128 -2.71 -18.23 -3.02
C TRP A 128 -4.03 -19.00 -3.22
N GLY A 129 -5.03 -18.73 -2.38
CA GLY A 129 -6.38 -19.31 -2.47
C GLY A 129 -7.35 -18.42 -3.25
N GLN A 130 -6.99 -18.04 -4.48
CA GLN A 130 -7.77 -17.08 -5.28
C GLN A 130 -9.23 -17.53 -5.48
N LYS A 131 -10.16 -16.60 -5.22
CA LYS A 131 -11.57 -16.73 -5.58
C LYS A 131 -11.99 -15.56 -6.45
N SER A 132 -12.65 -15.86 -7.57
CA SER A 132 -13.16 -14.89 -8.54
C SER A 132 -14.69 -14.90 -8.55
N ASN A 133 -15.29 -13.95 -9.27
CA ASN A 133 -16.74 -13.78 -9.40
C ASN A 133 -17.45 -13.54 -8.06
N LEU A 134 -16.76 -12.84 -7.15
CA LEU A 134 -17.32 -12.44 -5.86
C LEU A 134 -18.45 -11.41 -6.06
N LYS A 135 -19.47 -11.49 -5.21
CA LYS A 135 -20.51 -10.48 -5.01
C LYS A 135 -19.90 -9.30 -4.27
N GLY A 136 -20.38 -8.09 -4.56
CA GLY A 136 -19.80 -6.86 -4.01
C GLY A 136 -18.97 -6.09 -5.03
N PHE A 137 -18.31 -5.03 -4.54
CA PHE A 137 -17.44 -4.16 -5.34
C PHE A 137 -16.21 -4.91 -5.86
N TYR A 138 -15.52 -5.66 -4.99
CA TYR A 138 -14.34 -6.44 -5.36
C TYR A 138 -14.72 -7.79 -5.94
N LYS A 139 -14.36 -8.05 -7.20
CA LYS A 139 -14.72 -9.30 -7.91
C LYS A 139 -13.74 -10.45 -7.73
N LYS A 140 -12.55 -10.17 -7.19
CA LYS A 140 -11.49 -11.14 -6.88
C LYS A 140 -11.07 -11.00 -5.42
N ALA A 141 -10.59 -12.07 -4.83
CA ALA A 141 -10.12 -12.08 -3.46
C ALA A 141 -8.73 -11.46 -3.35
N TYR A 142 -7.82 -11.93 -4.20
CA TYR A 142 -6.41 -11.57 -4.12
C TYR A 142 -5.88 -10.92 -5.39
N THR A 143 -4.83 -10.14 -5.19
CA THR A 143 -3.85 -9.77 -6.21
C THR A 143 -2.47 -10.12 -5.67
N LYS A 144 -1.47 -10.01 -6.55
CA LYS A 144 -0.08 -10.10 -6.17
C LYS A 144 0.32 -8.80 -5.46
N GLY A 145 0.52 -8.88 -4.14
CA GLY A 145 1.09 -7.79 -3.36
C GLY A 145 2.60 -7.72 -3.55
N PHE A 146 3.17 -6.54 -3.32
CA PHE A 146 4.60 -6.27 -3.44
C PHE A 146 5.14 -5.68 -2.14
N LEU A 147 6.28 -6.14 -1.64
CA LEU A 147 6.96 -5.45 -0.54
C LEU A 147 7.56 -4.14 -1.05
N LEU A 148 8.22 -4.19 -2.21
CA LEU A 148 8.76 -3.02 -2.89
C LEU A 148 8.15 -2.92 -4.29
N ASN A 149 7.25 -1.96 -4.48
CA ASN A 149 6.62 -1.71 -5.77
C ASN A 149 7.62 -1.11 -6.76
N SER A 150 7.69 -1.68 -7.95
CA SER A 150 8.61 -1.24 -9.00
C SER A 150 8.47 0.21 -9.44
N LYS A 151 7.31 0.83 -9.23
CA LYS A 151 7.14 2.27 -9.48
C LYS A 151 7.98 3.14 -8.55
N LEU A 152 8.36 2.60 -7.39
CA LEU A 152 9.21 3.27 -6.41
C LEU A 152 10.68 2.86 -6.53
N ILE A 153 10.95 1.58 -6.81
CA ILE A 153 12.33 1.02 -6.77
C ILE A 153 12.94 0.71 -8.14
N GLY A 154 12.24 0.99 -9.23
CA GLY A 154 12.73 0.68 -10.58
C GLY A 154 14.10 1.29 -10.88
N GLY A 155 14.98 0.53 -11.53
CA GLY A 155 16.32 1.00 -11.88
C GLY A 155 17.32 1.06 -10.71
N VAL A 156 16.95 0.58 -9.52
CA VAL A 156 17.95 0.29 -8.47
C VAL A 156 18.87 -0.83 -8.94
N LYS A 157 20.18 -0.57 -8.89
CA LYS A 157 21.19 -1.53 -9.32
C LYS A 157 21.15 -2.79 -8.46
N ASP A 158 21.36 -3.94 -9.10
CA ASP A 158 21.50 -5.25 -8.44
C ASP A 158 20.23 -5.71 -7.67
N PHE A 159 19.07 -5.09 -7.91
CA PHE A 159 17.78 -5.51 -7.37
C PHE A 159 16.87 -6.08 -8.46
N ASN A 160 16.20 -7.21 -8.16
CA ASN A 160 15.21 -7.81 -9.03
C ASN A 160 13.82 -7.19 -8.80
N ASP A 161 13.49 -6.15 -9.57
CA ASP A 161 12.20 -5.45 -9.53
C ASP A 161 11.10 -6.09 -10.39
N SER A 162 11.37 -7.28 -10.93
CA SER A 162 10.40 -8.04 -11.71
C SER A 162 9.19 -8.44 -10.86
N GLY A 163 8.05 -8.59 -11.53
CA GLY A 163 6.85 -9.15 -10.92
C GLY A 163 6.96 -10.63 -10.56
N SER A 164 8.12 -11.25 -10.80
CA SER A 164 8.41 -12.66 -10.59
C SER A 164 9.37 -12.91 -9.43
N ASN A 165 9.85 -11.87 -8.74
CA ASN A 165 10.71 -12.00 -7.57
C ASN A 165 9.93 -12.58 -6.37
N MET A 166 10.11 -13.88 -6.09
CA MET A 166 9.39 -14.59 -5.03
C MET A 166 9.68 -14.08 -3.63
N GLU A 167 10.79 -13.38 -3.40
CA GLU A 167 11.10 -12.74 -2.11
C GLU A 167 10.40 -11.39 -1.93
N ASN A 168 9.81 -10.84 -3.00
CA ASN A 168 9.16 -9.54 -3.02
C ASN A 168 7.63 -9.63 -3.12
N ILE A 169 7.07 -10.78 -3.50
CA ILE A 169 5.65 -10.92 -3.84
C ILE A 169 4.90 -11.83 -2.87
N PHE A 170 3.73 -11.39 -2.42
CA PHE A 170 2.92 -12.13 -1.45
C PHE A 170 1.43 -12.06 -1.75
N THR A 171 0.64 -12.95 -1.14
CA THR A 171 -0.83 -12.95 -1.29
C THR A 171 -1.44 -11.77 -0.54
N GLN A 172 -2.06 -10.85 -1.27
CA GLN A 172 -2.67 -9.65 -0.70
C GLN A 172 -4.08 -9.45 -1.26
N THR A 173 -5.04 -9.03 -0.42
CA THR A 173 -6.40 -8.79 -0.89
C THR A 173 -6.43 -7.67 -1.92
N VAL A 174 -7.42 -7.70 -2.82
CA VAL A 174 -7.56 -6.63 -3.82
C VAL A 174 -7.74 -5.27 -3.16
N TRP A 175 -8.53 -5.20 -2.07
CA TRP A 175 -8.65 -3.96 -1.30
C TRP A 175 -7.29 -3.50 -0.76
N ALA A 176 -6.58 -4.35 -0.01
CA ALA A 176 -5.35 -3.96 0.66
C ALA A 176 -4.27 -3.51 -0.33
N SER A 177 -4.20 -4.13 -1.50
CA SER A 177 -3.27 -3.73 -2.56
C SER A 177 -3.72 -2.45 -3.29
N GLU A 178 -4.94 -2.43 -3.83
CA GLU A 178 -5.32 -1.47 -4.87
C GLU A 178 -6.08 -0.23 -4.38
N ALA A 179 -6.61 -0.23 -3.15
CA ALA A 179 -7.36 0.91 -2.65
C ALA A 179 -6.45 2.16 -2.56
N ASN A 180 -6.90 3.26 -3.17
CA ASN A 180 -6.11 4.45 -3.43
C ASN A 180 -6.89 5.77 -3.21
N ASP A 181 -7.99 5.71 -2.47
CA ASP A 181 -8.81 6.87 -2.19
C ASP A 181 -8.51 7.41 -0.79
N SER A 182 -8.63 8.72 -0.55
CA SER A 182 -8.44 9.27 0.79
C SER A 182 -9.45 8.74 1.83
N SER A 183 -10.57 8.18 1.35
CA SER A 183 -11.58 7.49 2.16
C SER A 183 -11.46 5.95 2.15
N SER A 184 -10.48 5.40 1.42
CA SER A 184 -10.15 3.96 1.37
C SER A 184 -8.65 3.77 1.11
N LYS A 185 -7.89 3.68 2.21
CA LYS A 185 -6.43 3.78 2.20
C LYS A 185 -5.80 2.38 2.20
N GLY A 186 -5.63 1.79 1.01
CA GLY A 186 -4.82 0.59 0.81
C GLY A 186 -3.33 0.95 0.64
N GLN A 187 -2.50 -0.04 0.34
CA GLN A 187 -1.07 0.12 0.12
C GLN A 187 -0.77 1.11 -1.02
N LYS A 188 -1.47 1.00 -2.15
CA LYS A 188 -1.32 1.92 -3.30
C LYS A 188 -1.54 3.39 -2.95
N TYR A 189 -2.39 3.69 -1.98
CA TYR A 189 -2.57 5.06 -1.48
C TYR A 189 -1.25 5.64 -0.95
N PHE A 190 -0.59 4.90 -0.06
CA PHE A 190 0.66 5.32 0.56
C PHE A 190 1.82 5.28 -0.42
N GLU A 191 1.89 4.29 -1.31
CA GLU A 191 2.87 4.26 -2.39
C GLU A 191 2.79 5.49 -3.29
N ASN A 192 1.56 5.93 -3.65
CA ASN A 192 1.38 7.15 -4.43
C ASN A 192 1.74 8.42 -3.65
N MET A 193 1.56 8.45 -2.33
CA MET A 193 2.05 9.55 -1.49
C MET A 193 3.58 9.64 -1.52
N ILE A 194 4.26 8.49 -1.38
CA ILE A 194 5.71 8.39 -1.43
C ILE A 194 6.23 8.82 -2.81
N HIS A 195 5.62 8.32 -3.88
CA HIS A 195 6.00 8.65 -5.26
C HIS A 195 5.94 10.17 -5.53
N LYS A 196 4.90 10.86 -5.04
CA LYS A 196 4.79 12.33 -5.18
C LYS A 196 5.92 13.11 -4.50
N VAL A 197 6.51 12.57 -3.44
CA VAL A 197 7.66 13.18 -2.76
C VAL A 197 8.95 12.80 -3.47
N GLN A 198 9.06 11.57 -3.96
CA GLN A 198 10.16 11.09 -4.79
C GLN A 198 10.34 11.96 -6.05
N ASP A 199 9.25 12.41 -6.66
CA ASP A 199 9.22 13.33 -7.81
C ASP A 199 9.88 14.69 -7.53
N LYS A 200 10.01 15.07 -6.26
CA LYS A 200 10.70 16.30 -5.86
C LYS A 200 12.21 16.10 -5.66
N ASN A 201 12.74 14.95 -6.06
CA ASN A 201 14.17 14.62 -5.99
C ASN A 201 14.71 14.50 -4.55
N MET A 202 13.85 14.12 -3.60
CA MET A 202 14.19 13.90 -2.19
C MET A 202 14.76 12.49 -1.97
N ILE A 203 15.64 12.32 -0.97
CA ILE A 203 16.07 10.99 -0.53
C ILE A 203 14.99 10.43 0.38
N ILE A 204 14.46 9.25 0.05
CA ILE A 204 13.42 8.60 0.84
C ILE A 204 13.92 7.24 1.30
N LYS A 205 13.97 7.04 2.62
CA LYS A 205 14.13 5.72 3.23
C LYS A 205 12.75 5.08 3.33
N TYR A 206 12.63 3.86 2.82
CA TYR A 206 11.37 3.13 2.69
C TYR A 206 11.53 1.71 3.21
N ARG A 207 10.56 1.25 4.00
CA ARG A 207 10.54 -0.11 4.56
C ARG A 207 9.12 -0.64 4.57
N VAL A 208 8.96 -1.89 4.15
CA VAL A 208 7.69 -2.60 4.13
C VAL A 208 7.89 -3.96 4.77
N LYS A 209 7.03 -4.32 5.74
CA LYS A 209 7.00 -5.65 6.33
C LYS A 209 5.66 -6.33 6.11
N ALA A 210 5.68 -7.56 5.59
CA ALA A 210 4.51 -8.43 5.65
C ALA A 210 4.46 -9.08 7.04
N LEU A 211 3.44 -8.74 7.83
CA LEU A 211 3.31 -9.22 9.20
C LEU A 211 2.44 -10.48 9.25
N TYR A 212 3.02 -11.57 9.74
CA TYR A 212 2.35 -12.86 9.85
C TYR A 212 2.00 -13.16 11.30
N ASP A 213 0.81 -13.70 11.53
CA ASP A 213 0.48 -14.31 12.81
C ASP A 213 0.93 -15.78 12.82
N GLY A 214 2.00 -16.06 13.57
CA GLY A 214 2.59 -17.39 13.66
C GLY A 214 2.97 -18.00 12.30
N SER A 215 2.45 -19.20 12.03
CA SER A 215 2.75 -19.98 10.83
C SER A 215 1.75 -19.76 9.68
N ASN A 216 1.01 -18.66 9.67
CA ASN A 216 0.03 -18.38 8.63
C ASN A 216 0.69 -18.21 7.25
N LEU A 217 0.10 -18.77 6.18
CA LEU A 217 0.68 -18.63 4.84
C LEU A 217 0.44 -17.25 4.22
N VAL A 218 -0.61 -16.56 4.67
CA VAL A 218 -0.97 -15.21 4.23
C VAL A 218 -0.69 -14.23 5.37
N PRO A 219 -0.04 -13.07 5.10
CA PRO A 219 0.19 -12.09 6.15
C PRO A 219 -1.13 -11.48 6.61
N SER A 220 -1.21 -11.16 7.90
CA SER A 220 -2.31 -10.44 8.53
C SER A 220 -2.44 -9.01 8.01
N GLY A 221 -1.35 -8.44 7.52
CA GLY A 221 -1.29 -7.10 6.95
C GLY A 221 0.14 -6.68 6.63
N THR A 222 0.28 -5.45 6.17
CA THR A 222 1.55 -4.87 5.73
C THR A 222 1.84 -3.63 6.56
N GLU A 223 2.97 -3.61 7.26
CA GLU A 223 3.51 -2.40 7.88
C GLU A 223 4.30 -1.63 6.82
N ILE A 224 4.05 -0.33 6.71
CA ILE A 224 4.73 0.57 5.78
C ILE A 224 5.31 1.73 6.57
N GLU A 225 6.61 1.92 6.39
CA GLU A 225 7.39 3.01 6.98
C GLU A 225 8.11 3.78 5.88
N ALA A 226 8.01 5.10 5.90
CA ALA A 226 8.75 5.96 4.99
C ALA A 226 9.19 7.25 5.68
N LYS A 227 10.37 7.76 5.31
CA LYS A 227 10.86 9.06 5.76
C LYS A 227 11.65 9.73 4.66
N SER A 228 11.40 11.02 4.41
CA SER A 228 12.22 11.85 3.52
C SER A 228 13.30 12.61 4.29
N ASP A 229 14.41 12.92 3.62
CA ASP A 229 15.55 13.66 4.15
C ASP A 229 15.22 15.11 4.55
N ASP A 230 14.22 15.70 3.90
CA ASP A 230 13.67 17.02 4.23
C ASP A 230 12.56 17.01 5.29
N PHE A 231 12.21 15.83 5.82
CA PHE A 231 11.12 15.61 6.78
C PHE A 231 9.72 16.02 6.28
N SER A 232 9.53 16.29 4.98
CA SER A 232 8.21 16.57 4.40
C SER A 232 7.31 15.34 4.30
N LEU A 233 7.89 14.14 4.45
CA LEU A 233 7.21 12.86 4.47
C LEU A 233 7.64 12.06 5.68
N GLU A 234 6.67 11.67 6.50
CA GLU A 234 6.82 10.61 7.48
C GLU A 234 5.56 9.74 7.43
N ILE A 235 5.76 8.42 7.30
CA ILE A 235 4.68 7.42 7.24
C ILE A 235 5.04 6.32 8.22
N HIS A 236 4.09 5.93 9.05
CA HIS A 236 4.12 4.68 9.78
C HIS A 236 2.69 4.16 9.89
N VAL A 237 2.37 3.17 9.06
CA VAL A 237 1.01 2.66 8.91
C VAL A 237 0.98 1.15 8.85
N PHE A 238 -0.15 0.57 9.22
CA PHE A 238 -0.45 -0.85 9.05
C PHE A 238 -1.69 -0.99 8.15
N ILE A 239 -1.53 -1.72 7.05
CA ILE A 239 -2.59 -2.01 6.09
C ILE A 239 -3.08 -3.44 6.35
N PRO A 240 -4.27 -3.63 6.92
CA PRO A 240 -4.77 -4.97 7.24
C PRO A 240 -5.03 -5.77 5.95
N ASN A 241 -4.69 -7.05 5.89
CA ASN A 241 -4.90 -7.86 4.68
C ASN A 241 -6.34 -8.42 4.60
N VAL A 242 -7.31 -7.52 4.65
CA VAL A 242 -8.76 -7.82 4.70
C VAL A 242 -9.48 -7.27 3.48
N GLN A 243 -10.75 -7.64 3.28
CA GLN A 243 -11.58 -7.08 2.21
C GLN A 243 -13.07 -7.21 2.58
N PRO A 244 -13.94 -6.22 2.31
CA PRO A 244 -15.30 -6.18 2.86
C PRO A 244 -16.18 -7.41 2.59
N ASN A 245 -16.05 -8.05 1.42
CA ASN A 245 -16.95 -9.11 0.96
C ASN A 245 -16.39 -10.53 1.16
N ILE A 246 -15.26 -10.68 1.86
CA ILE A 246 -14.68 -11.99 2.14
C ILE A 246 -14.17 -12.10 3.57
N LYS A 247 -14.11 -13.34 4.06
CA LYS A 247 -13.32 -13.73 5.22
C LYS A 247 -12.14 -14.57 4.74
N VAL A 248 -10.94 -14.18 5.14
CA VAL A 248 -9.69 -14.90 4.84
C VAL A 248 -9.37 -15.88 5.96
N ASP A 249 -9.07 -17.12 5.60
CA ASP A 249 -8.32 -18.04 6.46
C ASP A 249 -6.83 -17.83 6.21
N TYR A 250 -6.17 -17.05 7.06
CA TYR A 250 -4.76 -16.69 6.89
C TYR A 250 -3.82 -17.89 6.96
N LYS A 251 -4.23 -18.98 7.62
CA LYS A 251 -3.43 -20.20 7.71
C LYS A 251 -3.28 -20.88 6.35
N THR A 252 -4.33 -20.87 5.53
CA THR A 252 -4.36 -21.60 4.26
C THR A 252 -4.41 -20.70 3.03
N GLY A 253 -4.85 -19.46 3.21
CA GLY A 253 -5.20 -18.52 2.15
C GLY A 253 -6.56 -18.78 1.50
N GLN A 254 -7.36 -19.72 2.01
CA GLN A 254 -8.72 -19.93 1.51
C GLN A 254 -9.63 -18.78 1.93
N VAL A 255 -10.63 -18.49 1.10
CA VAL A 255 -11.57 -17.39 1.34
C VAL A 255 -13.02 -17.85 1.30
N THR A 256 -13.80 -17.36 2.25
CA THR A 256 -15.25 -17.52 2.28
C THR A 256 -15.88 -16.19 1.94
N GLU A 257 -16.86 -16.19 1.03
CA GLU A 257 -17.62 -14.98 0.71
C GLU A 257 -18.56 -14.66 1.88
N VAL A 258 -18.63 -13.39 2.27
CA VAL A 258 -19.57 -12.91 3.28
C VAL A 258 -20.62 -12.03 2.61
N LYS A 259 -21.82 -12.03 3.19
CA LYS A 259 -22.99 -11.33 2.63
C LYS A 259 -22.90 -9.83 2.80
#